data_AF-A0A7X6VR99-F1
#
_entry.id   AF-A0A7X6VR99-F1
#
_cell.length_a   1.000
_cell.length_b   1.000
_cell.length_c   1.000
_cell.angle_alpha   90.00
_cell.angle_beta   90.00
_cell.angle_gamma   90.00
#
_symmetry.space_group_name_H-M   'P 1'
#
loop_
_entity.id
_entity.type
_entity.pdbx_description
1 polymer ?
#
loop_
_entity_poly.entity_id
_entity_poly.type
_entity_poly.pdbx_seq_one_letter_code
_entity_poly.pdbx_strand_id
1 'polypeptide(L)'
;MGAVCSSCHHANNVPDINNTRRAYPHYGSQADVISGFGGIRTDNDTQFHNTYGHISLENSCVDCHMPVNERGFRPHTFTMQPEYAELVCATCHQGATDFNFQAKNDYDGDKKVEGIQDEVSGLLNILEKAIIEELDGGSFEASKGAINYYDKNGNPISSVSDKVYLASYNYLLIKHDGSKGVHNPLFAVQLLQYSYKELTGQDVPNANIIK
;
A
#
# COMPACT_ATOMS: atom_id res chain seq x y z
N MET A 1 -17.47 0.19 14.51
CA MET A 1 -16.33 -0.15 15.39
C MET A 1 -14.96 0.18 14.79
N GLY A 2 -14.80 0.29 13.46
CA GLY A 2 -13.52 0.62 12.82
C GLY A 2 -12.83 1.91 13.27
N ALA A 3 -13.57 2.91 13.76
CA ALA A 3 -13.01 4.17 14.27
C ALA A 3 -12.00 3.99 15.42
N VAL A 4 -12.16 2.94 16.24
CA VAL A 4 -11.22 2.61 17.33
C VAL A 4 -9.90 2.06 16.78
N CYS A 5 -9.95 1.35 15.66
CA CYS A 5 -8.75 0.86 14.99
C CYS A 5 -8.03 2.02 14.28
N SER A 6 -8.79 2.82 13.52
CA SER A 6 -8.25 3.92 12.72
C SER A 6 -7.73 5.09 13.54
N SER A 7 -8.05 5.20 14.84
CA SER A 7 -7.48 6.23 15.72
C SER A 7 -5.99 6.06 15.96
N CYS A 8 -5.46 4.85 15.72
CA CYS A 8 -4.03 4.54 15.87
C CYS A 8 -3.43 4.00 14.56
N HIS A 9 -4.20 3.24 13.78
CA HIS A 9 -3.82 2.70 12.48
C HIS A 9 -4.10 3.69 11.35
N HIS A 10 -3.51 4.88 11.47
CA HIS A 10 -3.41 5.84 10.37
C HIS A 10 -1.99 6.44 10.26
N ALA A 11 -1.65 6.94 9.07
CA ALA A 11 -0.38 7.57 8.71
C ALA A 11 -0.27 9.03 9.20
N ASN A 12 -1.22 9.50 10.01
CA ASN A 12 -1.49 10.90 10.34
C ASN A 12 -1.99 11.70 9.13
N ASN A 13 -1.14 12.53 8.54
CA ASN A 13 -1.48 13.35 7.39
C ASN A 13 -0.52 13.01 6.25
N VAL A 14 -1.02 13.06 5.02
CA VAL A 14 -0.16 13.12 3.84
C VAL A 14 0.70 14.39 3.97
N PRO A 15 2.04 14.29 3.96
CA PRO A 15 2.91 15.43 4.15
C PRO A 15 2.88 16.35 2.92
N ASP A 16 3.07 17.65 3.15
CA ASP A 16 3.39 18.58 2.08
C ASP A 16 4.75 18.19 1.49
N ILE A 17 4.76 17.92 0.18
CA ILE A 17 5.96 17.51 -0.55
C ILE A 17 7.08 18.56 -0.43
N ASN A 18 6.75 19.85 -0.30
CA ASN A 18 7.72 20.94 -0.17
C ASN A 18 8.34 21.02 1.24
N ASN A 19 7.85 20.22 2.20
CA ASN A 19 8.38 20.23 3.55
C ASN A 19 9.75 19.54 3.60
N THR A 20 10.78 20.30 3.97
CA THR A 20 12.17 19.84 4.07
C THR A 20 12.38 18.73 5.09
N ARG A 21 11.45 18.52 6.03
CA ARG A 21 11.50 17.40 6.97
C ARG A 21 11.39 16.03 6.29
N ARG A 22 10.74 15.96 5.12
CA ARG A 22 10.51 14.70 4.37
C ARG A 22 9.96 13.58 5.27
N ALA A 23 8.85 13.85 5.94
CA ALA A 23 8.23 12.92 6.88
C ALA A 23 7.91 11.56 6.21
N TYR A 24 8.08 10.47 6.94
CA TYR A 24 7.68 9.13 6.49
C TYR A 24 6.20 8.85 6.83
N PRO A 25 5.53 7.91 6.14
CA PRO A 25 4.21 7.45 6.55
C PRO A 25 4.35 6.61 7.82
N HIS A 26 3.58 6.92 8.86
CA HIS A 26 3.60 6.13 10.09
C HIS A 26 3.24 4.66 9.80
N TYR A 27 3.89 3.72 10.50
CA TYR A 27 3.82 2.28 10.23
C TYR A 27 2.40 1.67 10.24
N GLY A 28 1.45 2.31 10.92
CA GLY A 28 0.05 1.89 10.91
C GLY A 28 -0.74 2.61 9.83
N SER A 29 -0.45 2.44 8.54
CA SER A 29 -1.11 3.20 7.46
C SER A 29 -2.46 2.62 6.97
N GLN A 30 -3.01 1.64 7.70
CA GLN A 30 -4.12 0.81 7.19
C GLN A 30 -5.39 1.61 6.90
N ALA A 31 -5.73 2.61 7.73
CA ALA A 31 -6.91 3.45 7.51
C ALA A 31 -6.76 4.34 6.26
N ASP A 32 -5.55 4.83 5.97
CA ASP A 32 -5.28 5.66 4.80
C ASP A 32 -5.38 4.85 3.51
N VAL A 33 -4.94 3.59 3.54
CA VAL A 33 -4.99 2.69 2.39
C VAL A 33 -6.41 2.18 2.14
N ILE A 34 -7.13 1.70 3.16
CA ILE A 34 -8.52 1.23 2.98
C ILE A 34 -9.45 2.35 2.51
N SER A 35 -9.19 3.60 2.93
CA SER A 35 -9.98 4.76 2.52
C SER A 35 -9.55 5.37 1.18
N GLY A 36 -8.31 5.10 0.73
CA GLY A 36 -7.71 5.69 -0.47
C GLY A 36 -7.32 7.17 -0.32
N PHE A 37 -7.23 7.67 0.91
CA PHE A 37 -6.83 9.05 1.19
C PHE A 37 -5.33 9.22 1.49
N GLY A 38 -4.59 8.12 1.60
CA GLY A 38 -3.14 8.17 1.76
C GLY A 38 -2.39 8.55 0.47
N GLY A 39 -1.07 8.67 0.63
CA GLY A 39 -0.12 8.82 -0.47
C GLY A 39 0.05 10.25 -0.96
N ILE A 40 1.27 10.59 -1.37
CA ILE A 40 1.63 11.86 -1.99
C ILE A 40 1.25 11.82 -3.47
N ARG A 41 0.71 12.94 -3.96
CA ARG A 41 0.35 13.21 -5.36
C ARG A 41 0.96 14.55 -5.77
N THR A 42 1.31 14.69 -7.04
CA THR A 42 1.89 15.92 -7.61
C THR A 42 0.84 17.02 -7.81
N ASP A 43 -0.44 16.65 -7.90
CA ASP A 43 -1.57 17.57 -7.94
C ASP A 43 -2.76 17.04 -7.12
N ASN A 44 -3.71 17.94 -6.83
CA ASN A 44 -4.92 17.64 -6.08
C ASN A 44 -6.03 16.99 -6.93
N ASP A 45 -5.89 17.00 -8.26
CA ASP A 45 -6.89 16.49 -9.19
C ASP A 45 -6.70 14.99 -9.47
N THR A 46 -5.52 14.46 -9.17
CA THR A 46 -5.21 13.03 -9.24
C THR A 46 -6.05 12.29 -8.21
N GLN A 47 -7.02 11.52 -8.71
CA GLN A 47 -7.89 10.66 -7.92
C GLN A 47 -7.66 9.21 -8.30
N PHE A 48 -7.67 8.34 -7.30
CA PHE A 48 -7.55 6.90 -7.49
C PHE A 48 -8.87 6.22 -7.16
N HIS A 49 -9.21 5.19 -7.94
CA HIS A 49 -10.36 4.36 -7.64
C HIS A 49 -10.19 3.59 -6.33
N ASN A 50 -11.29 3.47 -5.59
CA ASN A 50 -11.38 2.69 -4.36
C ASN A 50 -12.12 1.37 -4.58
N THR A 51 -11.73 0.35 -3.83
CA THR A 51 -12.42 -0.93 -3.78
C THR A 51 -13.64 -0.82 -2.86
N TYR A 52 -14.76 -0.40 -3.43
CA TYR A 52 -15.96 -0.04 -2.68
C TYR A 52 -16.42 -1.12 -1.69
N GLY A 53 -16.36 -2.40 -2.08
CA GLY A 53 -16.82 -3.51 -1.24
C GLY A 53 -16.06 -3.65 0.09
N HIS A 54 -14.78 -3.26 0.16
CA HIS A 54 -13.99 -3.35 1.40
C HIS A 54 -14.22 -2.13 2.31
N ILE A 55 -14.26 -0.93 1.74
CA ILE A 55 -14.48 0.31 2.50
C ILE A 55 -15.93 0.43 3.01
N SER A 56 -16.90 -0.22 2.35
CA SER A 56 -18.31 -0.18 2.74
C SER A 56 -18.71 -1.17 3.83
N LEU A 57 -17.79 -1.98 4.35
CA LEU A 57 -18.05 -2.93 5.43
C LEU A 57 -18.45 -2.17 6.72
N GLU A 58 -19.56 -2.56 7.33
CA GLU A 58 -20.18 -1.84 8.45
C GLU A 58 -19.22 -1.68 9.65
N ASN A 59 -18.51 -2.74 10.03
CA ASN A 59 -17.52 -2.67 11.11
C ASN A 59 -16.08 -2.49 10.60
N SER A 60 -15.89 -2.34 9.29
CA SER A 60 -14.61 -2.09 8.64
C SER A 60 -13.55 -3.11 9.09
N CYS A 61 -12.48 -2.68 9.74
CA CYS A 61 -11.38 -3.52 10.22
C CYS A 61 -11.86 -4.74 11.03
N VAL A 62 -12.92 -4.57 11.83
CA VAL A 62 -13.42 -5.60 12.77
C VAL A 62 -14.13 -6.75 12.05
N ASP A 63 -14.68 -6.52 10.85
CA ASP A 63 -15.33 -7.59 10.09
C ASP A 63 -14.31 -8.61 9.58
N CYS A 64 -13.07 -8.19 9.31
CA CYS A 64 -11.99 -9.07 8.87
C CYS A 64 -11.09 -9.53 10.02
N HIS A 65 -10.60 -8.62 10.85
CA HIS A 65 -9.57 -8.89 11.85
C HIS A 65 -10.10 -9.48 13.17
N MET A 66 -11.42 -9.41 13.39
CA MET A 66 -12.08 -9.95 14.58
C MET A 66 -13.41 -10.61 14.21
N PRO A 67 -13.42 -11.58 13.27
CA PRO A 67 -14.66 -12.15 12.77
C PRO A 67 -15.36 -12.93 13.88
N VAL A 68 -16.69 -12.99 13.82
CA VAL A 68 -17.46 -13.83 14.75
C VAL A 68 -17.25 -15.29 14.33
N ASN A 69 -16.51 -16.05 15.14
CA ASN A 69 -16.29 -17.46 14.86
C ASN A 69 -17.58 -18.29 15.07
N GLU A 70 -17.55 -19.57 14.71
CA GLU A 70 -18.70 -20.50 14.82
C GLU A 70 -19.30 -20.59 16.23
N ARG A 71 -18.51 -20.27 17.27
CA ARG A 71 -18.95 -20.26 18.68
C ARG A 71 -19.55 -18.93 19.12
N GLY A 72 -19.67 -17.96 18.23
CA GLY A 72 -20.19 -16.62 18.51
C GLY A 72 -19.19 -15.66 19.15
N PHE A 73 -17.90 -16.00 19.21
CA PHE A 73 -16.87 -15.17 19.83
C PHE A 73 -16.04 -14.40 18.79
N ARG A 74 -15.60 -13.19 19.17
CA ARG A 74 -14.63 -12.42 18.39
C ARG A 74 -13.21 -12.66 18.94
N PRO A 75 -12.27 -13.19 18.14
CA PRO A 75 -10.89 -13.35 18.56
C PRO A 75 -10.23 -11.97 18.73
N HIS A 76 -9.46 -11.81 19.81
CA HIS A 76 -8.67 -10.60 20.09
C HIS A 76 -7.20 -10.79 19.72
N THR A 77 -6.92 -11.68 18.76
CA THR A 77 -5.60 -11.78 18.15
C THR A 77 -5.36 -10.65 17.16
N PHE A 78 -6.43 -10.09 16.58
CA PHE A 78 -6.41 -9.06 15.52
C PHE A 78 -5.68 -9.45 14.23
N THR A 79 -5.05 -10.62 14.21
CA THR A 79 -4.37 -11.20 13.05
C THR A 79 -5.37 -11.93 12.16
N MET A 80 -5.30 -11.66 10.85
CA MET A 80 -5.94 -12.49 9.83
C MET A 80 -5.32 -13.89 9.84
N GLN A 81 -6.14 -14.92 9.96
CA GLN A 81 -5.70 -16.31 9.96
C GLN A 81 -6.26 -16.99 8.70
N PRO A 82 -5.47 -17.77 7.93
CA PRO A 82 -5.93 -18.40 6.69
C PRO A 82 -7.22 -19.20 6.84
N GLU A 83 -7.43 -19.85 7.99
CA GLU A 83 -8.66 -20.58 8.32
C GLU A 83 -9.92 -19.70 8.37
N TYR A 84 -9.78 -18.37 8.48
CA TYR A 84 -10.89 -17.42 8.44
C TYR A 84 -11.14 -16.83 7.04
N ALA A 85 -10.39 -17.25 6.00
CA ALA A 85 -10.60 -16.76 4.64
C ALA A 85 -12.05 -16.98 4.17
N GLU A 86 -12.59 -18.18 4.34
CA GLU A 86 -13.99 -18.46 4.01
C GLU A 86 -14.94 -17.62 4.88
N LEU A 87 -14.72 -17.59 6.19
CA LEU A 87 -15.56 -16.87 7.15
C LEU A 87 -15.67 -15.36 6.85
N VAL A 88 -14.56 -14.72 6.49
CA VAL A 88 -14.47 -13.27 6.28
C VAL A 88 -14.86 -12.89 4.86
N CYS A 89 -14.41 -13.66 3.87
CA CYS A 89 -14.45 -13.24 2.48
C CYS A 89 -15.66 -13.82 1.72
N ALA A 90 -16.18 -15.00 2.10
CA ALA A 90 -17.14 -15.75 1.28
C ALA A 90 -18.50 -15.07 1.08
N THR A 91 -18.82 -14.05 1.88
CA THR A 91 -19.99 -13.18 1.65
C THR A 91 -19.97 -12.55 0.26
N CYS A 92 -18.79 -12.19 -0.24
CA CYS A 92 -18.61 -11.58 -1.57
C CYS A 92 -17.72 -12.42 -2.50
N HIS A 93 -16.73 -13.12 -1.94
CA HIS A 93 -15.75 -13.93 -2.66
C HIS A 93 -16.01 -15.42 -2.41
N GLN A 94 -17.00 -15.98 -3.09
CA GLN A 94 -17.40 -17.38 -2.91
C GLN A 94 -16.22 -18.34 -3.14
N GLY A 95 -16.06 -19.31 -2.24
CA GLY A 95 -14.98 -20.30 -2.31
C GLY A 95 -13.61 -19.78 -1.88
N ALA A 96 -13.55 -18.66 -1.15
CA ALA A 96 -12.32 -18.12 -0.58
C ALA A 96 -11.58 -19.15 0.30
N THR A 97 -10.36 -19.51 -0.08
CA THR A 97 -9.47 -20.39 0.68
C THR A 97 -8.22 -19.68 1.22
N ASP A 98 -7.96 -18.48 0.73
CA ASP A 98 -6.86 -17.61 1.15
C ASP A 98 -7.25 -16.13 0.90
N PHE A 99 -6.29 -15.22 1.04
CA PHE A 99 -6.47 -13.77 0.85
C PHE A 99 -5.91 -13.26 -0.48
N ASN A 100 -5.28 -14.13 -1.26
CA ASN A 100 -4.55 -13.81 -2.48
C ASN A 100 -5.38 -14.12 -3.73
N PHE A 101 -6.56 -13.51 -3.79
CA PHE A 101 -7.50 -13.71 -4.88
C PHE A 101 -6.90 -13.29 -6.21
N GLN A 102 -7.21 -14.06 -7.26
CA GLN A 102 -6.76 -13.80 -8.62
C GLN A 102 -7.05 -12.33 -9.03
N ALA A 103 -6.02 -11.63 -9.44
CA ALA A 103 -6.11 -10.29 -9.97
C ALA A 103 -6.80 -10.29 -11.34
N LYS A 104 -7.32 -9.13 -11.75
CA LYS A 104 -8.01 -9.01 -13.04
C LYS A 104 -7.05 -8.99 -14.22
N ASN A 105 -5.84 -8.48 -14.02
CA ASN A 105 -4.82 -8.31 -15.03
C ASN A 105 -3.44 -8.39 -14.37
N ASP A 106 -2.42 -8.51 -15.21
CA ASP A 106 -1.00 -8.36 -14.88
C ASP A 106 -0.71 -6.88 -14.59
N TYR A 107 -0.55 -6.52 -13.32
CA TYR A 107 -0.37 -5.14 -12.87
C TYR A 107 1.09 -4.78 -12.64
N ASP A 108 1.99 -5.76 -12.46
CA ASP A 108 3.42 -5.54 -12.29
C ASP A 108 4.23 -5.69 -13.60
N GLY A 109 3.61 -6.25 -14.65
CA GLY A 109 4.19 -6.38 -15.99
C GLY A 109 5.07 -7.62 -16.17
N ASP A 110 4.96 -8.63 -15.29
CA ASP A 110 5.77 -9.85 -15.35
C ASP A 110 5.26 -10.90 -16.37
N LYS A 111 4.16 -10.59 -17.07
CA LYS A 111 3.44 -11.41 -18.06
C LYS A 111 2.64 -12.56 -17.46
N LYS A 112 2.40 -12.56 -16.15
CA LYS A 112 1.49 -13.47 -15.47
C LYS A 112 0.36 -12.66 -14.84
N VAL A 113 -0.83 -13.28 -14.78
CA VAL A 113 -1.92 -12.76 -13.96
C VAL A 113 -1.95 -13.61 -12.71
N GLU A 114 -1.51 -13.03 -11.60
CA GLU A 114 -1.32 -13.72 -10.32
C GLU A 114 -2.39 -13.28 -9.31
N GLY A 115 -2.22 -13.63 -8.04
CA GLY A 115 -3.09 -13.12 -6.98
C GLY A 115 -2.76 -11.66 -6.66
N ILE A 116 -3.73 -10.90 -6.14
CA ILE A 116 -3.56 -9.46 -5.88
C ILE A 116 -2.38 -9.15 -4.95
N GLN A 117 -2.07 -10.03 -3.99
CA GLN A 117 -0.94 -9.85 -3.09
C GLN A 117 0.39 -10.06 -3.81
N ASP A 118 0.44 -10.91 -4.84
CA ASP A 118 1.61 -11.11 -5.67
C ASP A 118 1.84 -9.90 -6.57
N GLU A 119 0.80 -9.46 -7.28
CA GLU A 119 0.82 -8.26 -8.14
C GLU A 119 1.31 -7.00 -7.39
N VAL A 120 0.77 -6.76 -6.19
CA VAL A 120 1.19 -5.61 -5.36
C VAL A 120 2.61 -5.80 -4.81
N SER A 121 3.02 -7.04 -4.50
CA SER A 121 4.40 -7.32 -4.09
C SER A 121 5.39 -7.09 -5.24
N GLY A 122 5.01 -7.47 -6.46
CA GLY A 122 5.75 -7.21 -7.69
C GLY A 122 5.93 -5.72 -7.95
N LEU A 123 4.83 -4.95 -7.88
CA LEU A 123 4.86 -3.49 -7.99
C LEU A 123 5.74 -2.83 -6.93
N LEU A 124 5.68 -3.28 -5.67
CA LEU A 124 6.58 -2.81 -4.61
C LEU A 124 8.05 -3.06 -4.99
N ASN A 125 8.38 -4.27 -5.45
CA ASN A 125 9.74 -4.61 -5.86
C ASN A 125 10.23 -3.76 -7.04
N ILE A 126 9.38 -3.50 -8.03
CA ILE A 126 9.70 -2.68 -9.20
C ILE A 126 9.93 -1.23 -8.79
N LEU A 127 9.06 -0.67 -7.95
CA LEU A 127 9.20 0.70 -7.46
C LEU A 127 10.44 0.87 -6.59
N GLU A 128 10.73 -0.08 -5.71
CA GLU A 128 11.96 -0.05 -4.88
C GLU A 128 13.22 -0.05 -5.74
N LYS A 129 13.28 -0.90 -6.77
CA LYS A 129 14.39 -0.91 -7.72
C LYS A 129 14.56 0.42 -8.45
N ALA A 130 13.46 1.00 -8.94
CA ALA A 130 13.50 2.30 -9.60
C ALA A 130 13.99 3.42 -8.66
N ILE A 131 13.58 3.41 -7.39
CA ILE A 131 14.08 4.35 -6.38
C ILE A 131 15.59 4.16 -6.15
N ILE A 132 16.05 2.92 -6.01
CA ILE A 132 17.48 2.61 -5.82
C ILE A 132 18.31 3.03 -7.04
N GLU A 133 17.80 2.83 -8.25
CA GLU A 133 18.45 3.28 -9.49
C GLU A 133 18.58 4.82 -9.54
N GLU A 134 17.52 5.55 -9.19
CA GLU A 134 17.55 7.03 -9.08
C GLU A 134 18.51 7.53 -7.99
N LEU A 135 18.82 6.70 -7.00
CA LEU A 135 19.81 6.97 -5.95
C LEU A 135 21.24 6.49 -6.31
N ASP A 136 21.51 6.14 -7.57
CA ASP A 136 22.80 5.58 -8.02
C ASP A 136 23.25 4.34 -7.20
N GLY A 137 22.30 3.44 -6.93
CA GLY A 137 22.54 2.22 -6.13
C GLY A 137 22.54 2.46 -4.62
N GLY A 138 22.01 3.59 -4.16
CA GLY A 138 21.84 3.92 -2.75
C GLY A 138 20.69 3.18 -2.07
N SER A 139 20.25 3.69 -0.92
CA SER A 139 19.16 3.12 -0.13
C SER A 139 18.34 4.20 0.58
N PHE A 140 17.18 3.79 1.11
CA PHE A 140 16.31 4.66 1.89
C PHE A 140 15.64 3.88 3.03
N GLU A 141 15.37 4.55 4.15
CA GLU A 141 14.64 3.95 5.28
C GLU A 141 13.82 4.99 6.06
N ALA A 142 12.74 4.52 6.68
CA ALA A 142 11.97 5.28 7.64
C ALA A 142 12.64 5.25 9.02
N SER A 143 13.16 6.39 9.49
CA SER A 143 13.76 6.47 10.83
C SER A 143 13.64 7.87 11.41
N LYS A 144 13.48 7.96 12.73
CA LYS A 144 13.39 9.23 13.49
C LYS A 144 12.36 10.23 12.96
N GLY A 145 11.26 9.77 12.37
CA GLY A 145 10.20 10.67 11.91
C GLY A 145 10.36 11.20 10.48
N ALA A 146 11.31 10.69 9.70
CA ALA A 146 11.57 11.07 8.32
C ALA A 146 12.01 9.88 7.46
N ILE A 147 12.01 10.06 6.14
CA ILE A 147 12.70 9.16 5.22
C ILE A 147 14.14 9.64 5.08
N ASN A 148 15.09 8.78 5.45
CA ASN A 148 16.52 9.05 5.32
C ASN A 148 17.06 8.31 4.09
N TYR A 149 18.00 8.94 3.39
CA TYR A 149 18.58 8.44 2.16
C TYR A 149 20.08 8.29 2.30
N TYR A 150 20.63 7.27 1.65
CA TYR A 150 22.04 6.95 1.71
C TYR A 150 22.57 6.65 0.31
N ASP A 151 23.81 7.04 0.03
CA ASP A 151 24.50 6.64 -1.19
C ASP A 151 24.88 5.15 -1.16
N LYS A 152 25.41 4.61 -2.26
CA LYS A 152 25.86 3.23 -2.35
C LYS A 152 26.96 2.83 -1.35
N ASN A 153 27.63 3.80 -0.74
CA ASN A 153 28.65 3.58 0.29
C ASN A 153 28.08 3.69 1.71
N GLY A 154 26.79 3.99 1.86
CA GLY A 154 26.12 4.17 3.15
C GLY A 154 26.27 5.58 3.75
N ASN A 155 26.75 6.56 2.98
CA ASN A 155 26.82 7.94 3.48
C ASN A 155 25.45 8.63 3.35
N PRO A 156 25.01 9.41 4.34
CA PRO A 156 23.76 10.15 4.25
C PRO A 156 23.72 11.11 3.05
N ILE A 157 22.64 11.09 2.30
CA ILE A 157 22.33 12.06 1.25
C ILE A 157 21.54 13.21 1.88
N SER A 158 22.02 14.45 1.73
CA SER A 158 21.44 15.63 2.37
C SER A 158 20.11 16.09 1.75
N SER A 159 19.92 15.84 0.45
CA SER A 159 18.68 16.15 -0.25
C SER A 159 18.46 15.22 -1.44
N VAL A 160 17.19 14.87 -1.65
CA VAL A 160 16.71 14.16 -2.83
C VAL A 160 15.65 15.00 -3.54
N SER A 161 15.40 14.70 -4.81
CA SER A 161 14.32 15.32 -5.58
C SER A 161 12.95 14.97 -5.01
N ASP A 162 11.95 15.80 -5.31
CA ASP A 162 10.56 15.59 -4.88
C ASP A 162 9.99 14.27 -5.39
N LYS A 163 10.34 13.88 -6.63
CA LYS A 163 9.91 12.61 -7.23
C LYS A 163 10.42 11.38 -6.46
N VAL A 164 11.67 11.42 -5.97
CA VAL A 164 12.23 10.35 -5.13
C VAL A 164 11.49 10.28 -3.80
N TYR A 165 11.23 11.43 -3.17
CA TYR A 165 10.49 11.46 -1.91
C TYR A 165 9.05 10.96 -2.05
N LEU A 166 8.34 11.39 -3.09
CA LEU A 166 6.98 10.92 -3.42
C LEU A 166 6.97 9.39 -3.58
N ALA A 167 7.87 8.85 -4.40
CA ALA A 167 7.97 7.42 -4.65
C ALA A 167 8.29 6.63 -3.37
N SER A 168 9.28 7.08 -2.59
CA SER A 168 9.65 6.45 -1.32
C SER A 168 8.54 6.50 -0.29
N TYR A 169 7.81 7.62 -0.18
CA TYR A 169 6.68 7.73 0.75
C TYR A 169 5.56 6.75 0.37
N ASN A 170 5.15 6.73 -0.90
CA ASN A 170 4.05 5.88 -1.36
C ASN A 170 4.43 4.39 -1.29
N TYR A 171 5.68 4.04 -1.60
CA TYR A 171 6.22 2.71 -1.38
C TYR A 171 6.10 2.29 0.10
N LEU A 172 6.58 3.14 1.03
CA LEU A 172 6.53 2.84 2.46
C LEU A 172 5.09 2.77 2.97
N LEU A 173 4.18 3.59 2.45
CA LEU A 173 2.77 3.57 2.82
C LEU A 173 2.15 2.20 2.54
N ILE A 174 2.33 1.67 1.33
CA ILE A 174 1.77 0.37 0.91
C ILE A 174 2.55 -0.80 1.54
N LYS A 175 3.87 -0.67 1.72
CA LYS A 175 4.68 -1.67 2.40
C LYS A 175 4.29 -1.83 3.87
N HIS A 176 4.06 -0.72 4.58
CA HIS A 176 3.68 -0.73 6.00
C HIS A 176 2.21 -1.05 6.25
N ASP A 177 1.35 -0.80 5.26
CA ASP A 177 -0.03 -1.29 5.29
C ASP A 177 -0.08 -2.82 5.51
N GLY A 178 0.83 -3.55 4.87
CA GLY A 178 1.10 -4.97 5.15
C GLY A 178 0.03 -5.92 4.61
N SER A 179 -1.11 -5.42 4.12
CA SER A 179 -2.15 -6.26 3.50
C SER A 179 -1.76 -6.78 2.12
N LYS A 180 -0.68 -6.23 1.53
CA LYS A 180 -0.28 -6.43 0.14
C LYS A 180 -1.43 -6.13 -0.82
N GLY A 181 -2.13 -5.03 -0.57
CA GLY A 181 -3.23 -4.56 -1.42
C GLY A 181 -4.61 -5.08 -1.03
N VAL A 182 -4.77 -6.06 -0.15
CA VAL A 182 -6.10 -6.56 0.23
C VAL A 182 -7.00 -5.47 0.81
N HIS A 183 -6.46 -4.51 1.58
CA HIS A 183 -7.28 -3.41 2.10
C HIS A 183 -7.94 -2.59 0.99
N ASN A 184 -7.23 -2.34 -0.12
CA ASN A 184 -7.76 -1.59 -1.24
C ASN A 184 -6.99 -1.89 -2.54
N PRO A 185 -7.33 -2.98 -3.25
CA PRO A 185 -6.61 -3.44 -4.44
C PRO A 185 -6.40 -2.37 -5.50
N LEU A 186 -7.49 -1.66 -5.87
CA LEU A 186 -7.44 -0.63 -6.90
C LEU A 186 -6.53 0.52 -6.50
N PHE A 187 -6.68 1.04 -5.27
CA PHE A 187 -5.86 2.15 -4.79
C PHE A 187 -4.38 1.78 -4.70
N ALA A 188 -4.06 0.61 -4.12
CA ALA A 188 -2.67 0.18 -3.96
C ALA A 188 -1.96 0.04 -5.31
N VAL A 189 -2.59 -0.60 -6.29
CA VAL A 189 -2.04 -0.75 -7.64
C VAL A 189 -1.86 0.61 -8.32
N GLN A 190 -2.91 1.45 -8.34
CA GLN A 190 -2.83 2.76 -8.99
C GLN A 190 -1.78 3.65 -8.34
N LEU A 191 -1.68 3.67 -7.00
CA LEU A 191 -0.71 4.50 -6.29
C LEU A 191 0.73 4.09 -6.61
N LEU A 192 1.02 2.78 -6.67
CA LEU A 192 2.36 2.27 -6.99
C LEU A 192 2.72 2.51 -8.47
N GLN A 193 1.79 2.27 -9.40
CA GLN A 193 1.99 2.55 -10.83
C GLN A 193 2.19 4.06 -11.07
N TYR A 194 1.40 4.89 -10.39
CA TYR A 194 1.54 6.34 -10.39
C TYR A 194 2.91 6.78 -9.87
N SER A 195 3.33 6.26 -8.72
CA SER A 195 4.64 6.59 -8.15
C SER A 195 5.81 6.18 -9.06
N TYR A 196 5.71 5.04 -9.73
CA TYR A 196 6.69 4.62 -10.72
C TYR A 196 6.75 5.61 -11.89
N LYS A 197 5.58 6.03 -12.39
CA LYS A 197 5.47 7.00 -13.48
C LYS A 197 6.04 8.36 -13.12
N GLU A 198 5.71 8.89 -11.95
CA GLU A 198 6.24 10.20 -11.51
C GLU A 198 7.76 10.15 -11.27
N LEU A 199 8.29 8.99 -10.85
CA LEU A 199 9.72 8.81 -10.65
C LEU A 199 10.50 8.72 -11.96
N THR A 200 10.02 7.90 -12.89
CA THR A 200 10.76 7.49 -14.10
C THR A 200 10.34 8.25 -15.37
N GLY A 201 9.17 8.89 -15.35
CA GLY A 201 8.52 9.48 -16.52
C GLY A 201 7.87 8.47 -17.46
N GLN A 202 7.79 7.18 -17.09
CA GLN A 202 7.24 6.11 -17.91
C GLN A 202 6.26 5.24 -17.13
N ASP A 203 5.27 4.66 -17.80
CA ASP A 203 4.40 3.66 -17.18
C ASP A 203 5.20 2.39 -16.84
N VAL A 204 4.74 1.60 -15.86
CA VAL A 204 5.37 0.33 -15.49
C VAL A 204 5.47 -0.57 -16.74
N PRO A 205 6.67 -1.05 -17.14
CA PRO A 205 6.84 -1.75 -18.40
C PRO A 205 5.98 -3.02 -18.50
N ASN A 206 5.24 -3.15 -19.61
CA ASN A 206 4.32 -4.27 -19.91
C ASN A 206 3.11 -4.44 -18.96
N ALA A 207 3.00 -3.62 -17.91
CA ALA A 207 1.90 -3.72 -16.98
C ALA A 207 0.58 -3.23 -17.59
N ASN A 208 -0.51 -3.83 -17.12
CA ASN A 208 -1.84 -3.26 -17.28
C ASN A 208 -1.99 -2.05 -16.35
N ILE A 209 -2.07 -0.86 -16.94
CA ILE A 209 -2.24 0.37 -16.15
C ILE A 209 -3.72 0.60 -15.84
N ILE A 210 -4.04 0.69 -14.56
CA ILE A 210 -5.37 1.11 -14.12
C ILE A 210 -5.47 2.63 -14.32
N LYS A 211 -6.43 3.06 -15.14
CA LYS A 211 -6.74 4.46 -15.42
C LYS A 211 -7.99 4.90 -14.68
#